data_AF-A0A931ZY62-F1
#
_entry.id   AF-A0A931ZY62-F1
#
_cell.length_a   1.000
_cell.length_b   1.000
_cell.length_c   1.000
_cell.angle_alpha   90.00
_cell.angle_beta   90.00
_cell.angle_gamma   90.00
#
_symmetry.space_group_name_H-M   'P 1'
#
loop_
_entity.id
_entity.type
_entity.pdbx_description
1 polymer ?
#
loop_
_entity_poly.entity_id
_entity_poly.type
_entity_poly.pdbx_seq_one_letter_code
_entity_poly.pdbx_strand_id
1 'polypeptide(L)' 'MAAYHSKARGSGTVSVHCTRAQYVTKPRGAEVGTVEVSRGRLFKVRPDITFTVRLRD' A
#
# COMPACT_ATOMS: atom_id res chain seq x y z
N MET A 1 7.05 -0.70 1.07
CA MET A 1 7.05 -0.69 -0.41
C MET A 1 5.65 -0.69 -1.04
N ALA A 2 4.71 0.14 -0.56
CA ALA A 2 3.35 0.11 -1.13
C ALA A 2 3.26 0.85 -2.47
N ALA A 3 3.77 2.09 -2.55
CA ALA A 3 3.67 2.88 -3.78
C ALA A 3 4.48 2.28 -4.94
N TYR A 4 5.70 1.78 -4.68
CA TYR A 4 6.56 1.18 -5.70
C TYR A 4 5.98 -0.11 -6.31
N HIS A 5 5.35 -0.97 -5.52
CA HIS A 5 4.70 -2.21 -6.00
C HIS A 5 3.25 -2.00 -6.49
N SER A 6 2.84 -0.75 -6.70
CA SER A 6 1.51 -0.45 -7.22
C SER A 6 1.52 -0.21 -8.73
N LYS A 7 0.33 -0.13 -9.33
CA LYS A 7 0.16 0.31 -10.72
C LYS A 7 0.60 1.77 -10.93
N ALA A 8 0.61 2.59 -9.87
CA ALA A 8 0.95 4.01 -9.92
C ALA A 8 2.45 4.29 -9.70
N ARG A 9 3.33 3.29 -9.82
CA ARG A 9 4.77 3.42 -9.55
C ARG A 9 5.50 4.48 -10.41
N GLY A 10 4.97 4.81 -11.58
CA GLY A 10 5.53 5.84 -12.48
C GLY A 10 5.01 7.26 -12.22
N SER A 11 4.05 7.41 -11.31
CA SER A 11 3.45 8.71 -11.00
C SER A 11 4.35 9.53 -10.07
N GLY A 12 4.34 10.85 -10.23
CA GLY A 12 5.15 11.74 -9.40
C GLY A 12 4.76 11.73 -7.91
N THR A 13 3.51 11.46 -7.58
CA THR A 13 3.05 11.26 -6.18
C THR A 13 1.87 10.28 -6.17
N VAL A 14 1.83 9.41 -5.16
CA VAL A 14 0.83 8.36 -4.99
C VAL A 14 0.23 8.46 -3.58
N SER A 15 -1.10 8.36 -3.49
CA SER A 15 -1.79 8.21 -2.21
C SER A 15 -1.78 6.76 -1.76
N VAL A 16 -1.28 6.48 -0.56
CA VAL A 16 -1.22 5.16 0.05
C VAL A 16 -2.04 5.16 1.33
N HIS A 17 -2.94 4.19 1.47
CA HIS A 17 -3.69 3.98 2.71
C HIS A 17 -2.88 3.13 3.68
N CYS A 18 -2.77 3.57 4.93
CA CYS A 18 -2.09 2.85 5.99
C CYS A 18 -2.99 2.76 7.22
N THR A 19 -3.17 1.54 7.72
CA THR A 19 -3.95 1.23 8.93
C THR A 19 -3.28 0.10 9.69
N ARG A 20 -3.68 -0.13 10.94
CA ARG A 20 -3.23 -1.29 11.73
C ARG A 20 -3.81 -2.58 11.12
N ALA A 21 -3.03 -3.66 11.11
CA ALA A 21 -3.43 -4.94 10.51
C ALA A 21 -4.75 -5.48 11.06
N GLN A 22 -5.03 -5.29 12.36
CA GLN A 22 -6.29 -5.70 12.99
C GLN A 22 -7.55 -5.01 12.44
N TYR A 23 -7.40 -3.91 11.69
CA TYR A 23 -8.49 -3.17 11.05
C TYR A 23 -8.66 -3.52 9.56
N VAL A 24 -7.92 -4.53 9.09
CA VAL A 24 -8.01 -5.10 7.74
C VAL A 24 -8.82 -6.38 7.82
N THR A 25 -9.86 -6.51 7.01
CA THR A 25 -10.74 -7.67 6.98
C THR A 25 -10.85 -8.22 5.56
N LYS A 26 -10.98 -9.55 5.43
CA LYS A 26 -11.29 -10.18 4.15
C LYS A 26 -12.80 -10.46 4.09
N PRO A 27 -13.54 -9.90 3.11
CA PRO A 27 -14.95 -10.23 2.93
C PRO A 27 -15.15 -11.72 2.63
N ARG A 28 -16.24 -12.30 3.15
CA ARG A 28 -16.56 -13.71 2.92
C ARG A 28 -16.80 -13.95 1.44
N GLY A 29 -16.13 -14.97 0.88
CA GLY A 29 -16.25 -15.33 -0.54
C GLY A 29 -15.45 -14.47 -1.51
N ALA A 30 -14.73 -13.43 -1.04
CA ALA A 30 -13.89 -12.62 -1.91
C ALA A 30 -12.62 -13.38 -2.36
N GLU A 31 -12.14 -13.05 -3.55
CA GLU A 31 -10.90 -13.58 -4.11
C GLU A 31 -9.68 -13.32 -3.21
N VAL A 32 -8.62 -14.12 -3.39
CA VAL A 32 -7.38 -13.95 -2.65
C VAL A 32 -6.75 -12.60 -2.99
N GLY A 33 -6.32 -11.87 -1.96
CA GLY A 33 -5.75 -10.52 -2.10
C GLY A 33 -6.77 -9.38 -1.98
N THR A 34 -8.07 -9.66 -2.07
CA THR A 34 -9.12 -8.66 -1.83
C THR A 34 -9.33 -8.45 -0.33
N VAL A 35 -9.24 -7.20 0.11
CA VAL A 35 -9.39 -6.80 1.51
C VAL A 35 -10.19 -5.50 1.63
N GLU A 36 -10.91 -5.37 2.74
CA GLU A 36 -11.48 -4.12 3.20
C GLU A 36 -10.60 -3.54 4.31
N VAL A 37 -10.46 -2.22 4.33
CA VAL A 37 -9.56 -1.51 5.23
C VAL A 37 -10.31 -0.37 5.91
N SER A 38 -10.20 -0.31 7.24
CA SER A 38 -10.87 0.73 8.05
C SER A 38 -9.88 1.46 8.95
N ARG A 39 -10.29 2.63 9.46
CA ARG A 39 -9.57 3.41 10.50
C ARG A 39 -8.11 3.73 10.16
N GLY A 40 -7.82 3.94 8.89
CA GLY A 40 -6.48 4.31 8.41
C GLY A 40 -6.34 5.78 8.06
N ARG A 41 -5.15 6.12 7.57
CA ARG A 41 -4.80 7.45 7.07
C ARG A 41 -4.25 7.34 5.66
N LEU A 42 -4.46 8.38 4.86
CA LEU A 42 -3.87 8.52 3.54
C LEU A 42 -2.55 9.26 3.63
N PHE A 43 -1.53 8.70 3.02
CA PHE A 43 -0.19 9.29 2.91
C PHE A 43 0.09 9.59 1.45
N LYS A 44 0.50 10.83 1.16
CA LYS A 44 1.04 11.19 -0.16
C LYS A 44 2.53 10.90 -0.18
N VAL A 45 2.97 10.02 -1.08
CA VAL A 45 4.37 9.57 -1.15
C VAL A 45 4.88 9.59 -2.59
N ARG A 46 6.20 9.77 -2.75
CA ARG A 46 6.85 9.54 -4.04
C ARG A 46 7.30 8.08 -4.13
N PRO A 47 6.95 7.33 -5.19
CA PRO A 47 7.47 5.98 -5.38
C PRO A 47 8.94 6.05 -5.78
N ASP A 48 9.86 5.78 -4.84
CA ASP A 48 11.30 5.77 -5.10
C ASP A 48 11.85 4.32 -5.08
N ILE A 49 12.46 3.92 -6.20
CA ILE A 49 13.13 2.63 -6.35
C ILE A 49 14.40 2.56 -5.50
N THR A 50 15.08 3.68 -5.30
CA THR A 50 16.36 3.76 -4.58
C THR A 50 16.16 3.47 -3.09
N PHE A 51 15.13 4.06 -2.49
CA PHE A 51 14.69 3.72 -1.14
C PHE A 51 14.24 2.25 -1.04
N THR A 52 13.65 1.71 -2.11
CA THR A 52 13.18 0.32 -2.13
C THR A 52 14.31 -0.69 -2.02
N VAL A 53 15.40 -0.47 -2.75
CA VAL A 53 16.58 -1.34 -2.73
C VAL A 53 17.26 -1.33 -1.35
N ARG A 54 17.46 -0.14 -0.75
CA ARG A 54 18.15 -0.01 0.55
C ARG A 54 17.47 -0.66 1.76
N LEU A 55 16.17 -0.90 1.70
CA LEU A 55 15.44 -1.55 2.81
C LEU A 55 15.41 -3.08 2.70
N ARG A 56 16.01 -3.64 1.65
CA ARG A 56 16.14 -5.10 1.46
C ARG A 56 17.50 -5.64 1.90
N ASP A 57 18.47 -4.76 2.08
CA ASP A 57 19.81 -5.03 2.65
C ASP A 57 19.82 -4.74 4.16
#